data_AF-E3KN84-F1
#
_entry.id   AF-E3KN84-F1
#
_cell.length_a   1.000
_cell.length_b   1.000
_cell.length_c   1.000
_cell.angle_alpha   90.00
_cell.angle_beta   90.00
_cell.angle_gamma   90.00
#
_symmetry.space_group_name_H-M   'P 1'
#
loop_
_entity.id
_entity.type
_entity.pdbx_description
1 polymer ?
#
loop_
_entity_poly.entity_id
_entity_poly.type
_entity_poly.pdbx_seq_one_letter_code
_entity_poly.pdbx_strand_id
1 'polypeptide(L)'
;MSDIEEKSTNSSIPKLDDLNYPSWSVRMKAYLRSKDLWEICTGEVTPAKKKRNETLNAIISHLSEEALDATVTPENEENPALLWASIVERYASSSVNNKARIWLKWMRYEFNGNLNSYLADCQKMIRECALVQLGIPDDIISISILAKLSKDYWNVVDNIIMNEAIIFFPSRTLKKLRELVYMKD
;
A
#
# COMPACT_ATOMS: atom_id res chain seq x y z
N MET A 1 -2.72 14.68 -35.05
CA MET A 1 -3.67 14.70 -33.90
C MET A 1 -3.48 13.50 -32.97
N SER A 2 -2.43 12.68 -33.15
CA SER A 2 -2.13 11.45 -32.41
C SER A 2 -1.22 11.64 -31.18
N ASP A 3 -0.38 12.67 -31.18
CA ASP A 3 0.76 12.72 -30.23
C ASP A 3 0.42 13.44 -28.91
N ILE A 4 -0.74 14.11 -28.86
CA ILE A 4 -1.18 14.90 -27.70
C ILE A 4 -1.97 14.03 -26.70
N GLU A 5 -2.72 13.02 -27.18
CA GLU A 5 -3.46 12.10 -26.31
C GLU A 5 -2.52 11.11 -25.58
N GLU A 6 -1.45 10.66 -26.25
CA GLU A 6 -0.48 9.72 -25.69
C GLU A 6 0.33 10.29 -24.52
N LYS A 7 0.54 11.61 -24.50
CA LYS A 7 1.27 12.31 -23.42
C LYS A 7 0.49 12.39 -22.11
N SER A 8 -0.85 12.31 -22.16
CA SER A 8 -1.72 12.59 -21.00
C SER A 8 -1.89 11.40 -20.04
N THR A 9 -1.69 10.16 -20.51
CA THR A 9 -1.91 8.95 -19.69
C THR A 9 -0.61 8.43 -19.06
N ASN A 10 0.52 8.51 -19.77
CA ASN A 10 1.84 8.05 -19.30
C ASN A 10 2.39 8.88 -18.10
N SER A 11 1.99 10.14 -17.91
CA SER A 11 2.54 10.97 -16.83
C SER A 11 1.92 10.71 -15.45
N SER A 12 0.90 9.84 -15.35
CA SER A 12 0.12 9.65 -14.11
C SER A 12 0.49 8.40 -13.30
N ILE A 13 1.22 7.46 -13.89
CA ILE A 13 1.61 6.20 -13.25
C ILE A 13 3.02 6.36 -12.68
N PRO A 14 3.20 6.32 -11.34
CA PRO A 14 4.53 6.39 -10.74
C PRO A 14 5.35 5.14 -11.10
N LYS A 15 6.67 5.20 -10.93
CA LYS A 15 7.49 3.99 -10.95
C LYS A 15 7.08 3.05 -9.81
N LEU A 16 6.98 1.76 -10.07
CA LEU A 16 6.70 0.76 -9.04
C LEU A 16 7.85 0.73 -8.04
N ASP A 17 7.51 0.79 -6.76
CA ASP A 17 8.42 0.59 -5.63
C ASP A 17 7.77 -0.30 -4.57
N ASP A 18 8.51 -0.58 -3.49
CA ASP A 18 8.03 -1.37 -2.35
C ASP A 18 6.85 -0.73 -1.59
N LEU A 19 6.52 0.55 -1.84
CA LEU A 19 5.53 1.34 -1.11
C LEU A 19 4.19 1.43 -1.83
N ASN A 20 4.20 1.38 -3.16
CA ASN A 20 3.09 1.89 -3.96
C ASN A 20 2.34 0.83 -4.77
N TYR A 21 2.72 -0.45 -4.68
CA TYR A 21 2.09 -1.52 -5.47
C TYR A 21 0.55 -1.51 -5.49
N PRO A 22 -0.19 -1.35 -4.36
CA PRO A 22 -1.65 -1.34 -4.41
C PRO A 22 -2.22 -0.25 -5.33
N SER A 23 -1.69 0.97 -5.27
CA SER A 23 -2.15 2.08 -6.12
C SER A 23 -1.58 1.98 -7.53
N TRP A 24 -0.31 1.57 -7.66
CA TRP A 24 0.36 1.35 -8.94
C TRP A 24 -0.36 0.28 -9.77
N SER A 25 -0.67 -0.87 -9.17
CA SER A 25 -1.28 -2.00 -9.88
C SER A 25 -2.66 -1.67 -10.44
N VAL A 26 -3.46 -0.86 -9.72
CA VAL A 26 -4.76 -0.36 -10.21
C VAL A 26 -4.56 0.54 -11.43
N ARG A 27 -3.64 1.49 -11.37
CA ARG A 27 -3.35 2.42 -12.47
C ARG A 27 -2.77 1.70 -13.69
N MET A 28 -1.82 0.79 -13.47
CA MET A 28 -1.20 -0.01 -14.53
C MET A 28 -2.21 -0.92 -15.23
N LYS A 29 -3.07 -1.61 -14.47
CA LYS A 29 -4.17 -2.41 -15.04
C LYS A 29 -5.11 -1.56 -15.92
N ALA A 30 -5.49 -0.38 -15.44
CA ALA A 30 -6.35 0.53 -16.21
C ALA A 30 -5.67 0.98 -17.51
N TYR A 31 -4.38 1.32 -17.45
CA TYR A 31 -3.59 1.69 -18.62
C TYR A 31 -3.48 0.55 -19.65
N LEU A 32 -3.09 -0.65 -19.21
CA LEU A 32 -2.98 -1.81 -20.09
C LEU A 32 -4.32 -2.17 -20.75
N ARG A 33 -5.45 -2.04 -20.03
CA ARG A 33 -6.79 -2.23 -20.61
C ARG A 33 -7.12 -1.19 -21.66
N SER A 34 -6.76 0.08 -21.45
CA SER A 34 -7.00 1.15 -22.43
C SER A 34 -6.24 0.96 -23.75
N LYS A 35 -5.21 0.09 -23.76
CA LYS A 35 -4.37 -0.23 -24.93
C LYS A 35 -4.62 -1.64 -25.49
N ASP A 36 -5.63 -2.35 -24.97
CA ASP A 36 -5.92 -3.76 -25.27
C ASP A 36 -4.71 -4.68 -25.05
N LEU A 37 -3.95 -4.45 -23.97
CA LEU A 37 -2.76 -5.22 -23.60
C LEU A 37 -2.98 -6.11 -22.36
N TRP A 38 -4.05 -5.89 -21.59
CA TRP A 38 -4.25 -6.56 -20.30
C TRP A 38 -4.37 -8.09 -20.41
N GLU A 39 -5.10 -8.59 -21.41
CA GLU A 39 -5.30 -10.04 -21.62
C GLU A 39 -3.99 -10.79 -21.91
N ILE A 40 -2.95 -10.07 -22.34
CA ILE A 40 -1.61 -10.62 -22.55
C ILE A 40 -0.93 -10.88 -21.20
N CYS A 41 -1.15 -10.02 -20.20
CA CYS A 41 -0.59 -10.17 -18.86
C CYS A 41 -1.29 -11.28 -18.06
N THR A 42 -2.53 -11.63 -18.39
CA THR A 42 -3.27 -12.75 -17.78
C THR A 42 -2.97 -14.09 -18.45
N GLY A 43 -2.29 -14.08 -19.60
CA GLY A 43 -2.03 -15.29 -20.39
C GLY A 43 -3.27 -15.83 -21.11
N GLU A 44 -4.36 -15.06 -21.18
CA GLU A 44 -5.62 -15.44 -21.82
C GLU A 44 -5.50 -15.46 -23.35
N VAL A 45 -4.54 -14.71 -23.91
CA VAL A 45 -4.28 -14.62 -25.34
C VAL A 45 -2.83 -14.91 -25.68
N THR A 46 -2.59 -15.47 -26.86
CA THR A 46 -1.25 -15.56 -27.44
C THR A 46 -0.98 -14.33 -28.30
N PRO A 47 -0.15 -13.37 -27.86
CA PRO A 47 0.05 -12.12 -28.59
C PRO A 47 0.96 -12.29 -29.80
N ALA A 48 0.67 -11.52 -30.85
CA ALA A 48 1.65 -11.24 -31.89
C ALA A 48 2.91 -10.58 -31.30
N LYS A 49 4.09 -10.82 -31.91
CA LYS A 49 5.39 -10.31 -31.42
C LYS A 49 5.38 -8.81 -31.11
N LYS A 50 4.73 -8.00 -31.96
CA LYS A 50 4.61 -6.55 -31.75
C LYS A 50 3.87 -6.20 -30.45
N LYS A 51 2.69 -6.78 -30.23
CA LYS A 51 1.86 -6.55 -29.03
C LYS A 51 2.52 -7.08 -27.76
N ARG A 52 3.26 -8.19 -27.87
CA ARG A 52 4.08 -8.73 -26.78
C ARG A 52 5.14 -7.72 -26.33
N ASN A 53 5.94 -7.20 -27.27
CA ASN A 53 6.99 -6.22 -26.98
C ASN A 53 6.41 -4.90 -26.47
N GLU A 54 5.28 -4.46 -27.02
CA GLU A 54 4.56 -3.28 -26.53
C GLU A 54 4.12 -3.44 -25.06
N THR A 55 3.63 -4.63 -24.70
CA THR A 55 3.24 -4.96 -23.32
C THR A 55 4.44 -4.97 -22.37
N LEU A 56 5.55 -5.62 -22.77
CA LEU A 56 6.80 -5.62 -21.98
C LEU A 56 7.30 -4.20 -21.75
N ASN A 57 7.38 -3.39 -22.81
CA ASN A 57 7.82 -2.00 -22.71
C ASN A 57 6.90 -1.17 -21.80
N ALA A 58 5.59 -1.35 -21.89
CA ALA A 58 4.63 -0.66 -21.02
C ALA A 58 4.86 -0.98 -19.54
N ILE A 59 5.12 -2.24 -19.20
CA ILE A 59 5.38 -2.67 -17.82
C ILE A 59 6.75 -2.17 -17.35
N ILE A 60 7.81 -2.48 -18.09
CA ILE A 60 9.21 -2.20 -17.74
C ILE A 60 9.46 -0.70 -17.59
N SER A 61 8.89 0.12 -18.48
CA SER A 61 9.02 1.58 -18.40
C SER A 61 8.41 2.19 -17.13
N HIS A 62 7.62 1.43 -16.36
CA HIS A 62 7.03 1.86 -15.10
C HIS A 62 7.55 1.08 -13.88
N LEU A 63 8.65 0.34 -14.01
CA LEU A 63 9.40 -0.21 -12.87
C LEU A 63 10.49 0.79 -12.44
N SER A 64 10.75 0.90 -11.13
CA SER A 64 12.01 1.47 -10.64
C SER A 64 13.17 0.53 -10.98
N GLU A 65 14.41 0.99 -10.81
CA GLU A 65 15.59 0.15 -11.02
C GLU A 65 15.58 -1.05 -10.06
N GLU A 66 15.25 -0.82 -8.79
CA GLU A 66 15.14 -1.87 -7.77
C GLU A 66 14.01 -2.86 -8.09
N ALA A 67 12.88 -2.38 -8.61
CA ALA A 67 11.77 -3.25 -8.99
C ALA A 67 12.09 -4.08 -10.24
N LEU A 68 12.87 -3.52 -11.17
CA LEU A 68 13.35 -4.23 -12.34
C LEU A 68 14.27 -5.38 -11.93
N ASP A 69 15.29 -5.09 -11.12
CA ASP A 69 16.23 -6.10 -10.60
C ASP A 69 15.55 -7.19 -9.78
N ALA A 70 14.47 -6.85 -9.07
CA ALA A 70 13.75 -7.79 -8.21
C ALA A 70 12.73 -8.67 -8.95
N THR A 71 12.37 -8.37 -10.20
CA THR A 71 11.27 -9.05 -10.91
C THR A 71 11.60 -9.53 -12.31
N VAL A 72 12.57 -8.91 -13.01
CA VAL A 72 12.96 -9.32 -14.35
C VAL A 72 14.02 -10.40 -14.27
N THR A 73 13.81 -11.50 -14.98
CA THR A 73 14.69 -12.67 -15.04
C THR A 73 14.83 -13.15 -16.49
N PRO A 74 15.89 -13.91 -16.85
CA PRO A 74 16.00 -14.49 -18.19
C PRO A 74 14.79 -15.33 -18.61
N GLU A 75 14.09 -15.93 -17.64
CA GLU A 75 12.90 -16.74 -17.88
C GLU A 75 11.65 -15.92 -18.23
N ASN A 76 11.58 -14.66 -17.80
CA ASN A 76 10.38 -13.82 -17.94
C ASN A 76 10.58 -12.54 -18.77
N GLU A 77 11.81 -12.19 -19.14
CA GLU A 77 12.12 -10.94 -19.85
C GLU A 77 11.41 -10.81 -21.21
N GLU A 78 11.08 -11.93 -21.85
CA GLU A 78 10.31 -11.98 -23.11
C GLU A 78 8.84 -12.42 -22.93
N ASN A 79 8.38 -12.64 -21.69
CA ASN A 79 7.06 -13.18 -21.41
C ASN A 79 6.26 -12.25 -20.46
N PRO A 80 5.37 -11.39 -21.00
CA PRO A 80 4.59 -10.45 -20.20
C PRO A 80 3.75 -11.09 -19.08
N ALA A 81 3.21 -12.29 -19.31
CA ALA A 81 2.41 -12.99 -18.32
C ALA A 81 3.27 -13.46 -17.13
N LEU A 82 4.45 -14.02 -17.41
CA LEU A 82 5.40 -14.42 -16.36
C LEU A 82 5.98 -13.19 -15.62
N LEU A 83 6.30 -12.13 -16.34
CA LEU A 83 6.76 -10.89 -15.73
C LEU A 83 5.69 -10.29 -14.81
N TRP A 84 4.44 -10.21 -15.28
CA TRP A 84 3.34 -9.72 -14.47
C TRP A 84 3.10 -10.59 -13.23
N ALA A 85 3.15 -11.91 -13.37
CA ALA A 85 3.06 -12.84 -12.24
C ALA A 85 4.18 -12.62 -11.22
N SER A 86 5.43 -12.44 -11.66
CA SER A 86 6.56 -12.14 -10.77
C SER A 86 6.38 -10.83 -10.01
N ILE A 87 5.91 -9.77 -10.69
CA ILE A 87 5.58 -8.49 -10.05
C ILE A 87 4.50 -8.68 -8.99
N VAL A 88 3.43 -9.41 -9.30
CA VAL A 88 2.36 -9.72 -8.34
C VAL A 88 2.93 -10.51 -7.16
N GLU A 89 3.71 -11.56 -7.38
CA GLU A 89 4.30 -12.37 -6.31
C GLU A 89 5.20 -11.55 -5.38
N ARG A 90 6.04 -10.67 -5.96
CA ARG A 90 6.97 -9.84 -5.21
C ARG A 90 6.27 -8.75 -4.39
N TYR A 91 5.25 -8.12 -4.97
CA TYR A 91 4.70 -6.86 -4.46
C TYR A 91 3.24 -6.93 -3.99
N ALA A 92 2.44 -7.91 -4.44
CA ALA A 92 1.07 -8.09 -3.99
C ALA A 92 1.02 -8.71 -2.58
N SER A 93 0.99 -7.82 -1.58
CA SER A 93 0.30 -7.99 -0.29
C SER A 93 0.66 -9.19 0.62
N SER A 94 1.65 -10.03 0.30
CA SER A 94 2.07 -11.11 1.21
C SER A 94 3.58 -11.18 1.45
N SER A 95 4.40 -10.47 0.68
CA SER A 95 5.85 -10.55 0.87
C SER A 95 6.23 -10.05 2.26
N VAL A 96 7.06 -10.85 2.95
CA VAL A 96 7.56 -10.55 4.29
C VAL A 96 8.22 -9.17 4.32
N ASN A 97 8.84 -8.74 3.21
CA ASN A 97 9.47 -7.44 3.09
C ASN A 97 8.45 -6.29 3.13
N ASN A 98 7.35 -6.38 2.37
CA ASN A 98 6.31 -5.34 2.39
C ASN A 98 5.62 -5.29 3.77
N LYS A 99 5.34 -6.45 4.36
CA LYS A 99 4.83 -6.57 5.74
C LYS A 99 5.78 -5.95 6.75
N ALA A 100 7.07 -6.30 6.70
CA ALA A 100 8.10 -5.79 7.60
C ALA A 100 8.26 -4.28 7.46
N ARG A 101 8.24 -3.74 6.24
CA ARG A 101 8.37 -2.31 5.99
C ARG A 101 7.22 -1.51 6.58
N ILE A 102 5.98 -1.94 6.36
CA ILE A 102 4.78 -1.32 6.95
C ILE A 102 4.83 -1.42 8.47
N TRP A 103 5.19 -2.59 9.01
CA TRP A 103 5.28 -2.80 10.45
C TRP A 103 6.38 -1.98 11.11
N LEU A 104 7.57 -1.92 10.53
CA LEU A 104 8.68 -1.12 11.04
C LEU A 104 8.35 0.38 11.00
N LYS A 105 7.66 0.85 9.95
CA LYS A 105 7.14 2.22 9.89
C LYS A 105 6.17 2.49 11.05
N TRP A 106 5.22 1.59 11.32
CA TRP A 106 4.30 1.70 12.45
C TRP A 106 5.05 1.72 13.80
N MET A 107 5.96 0.78 14.01
CA MET A 107 6.70 0.65 15.27
C MET A 107 7.58 1.88 15.56
N ARG A 108 8.22 2.45 14.54
CA ARG A 108 9.09 3.63 14.66
C ARG A 108 8.35 4.96 14.68
N TYR A 109 7.06 4.98 14.39
CA TYR A 109 6.28 6.22 14.42
C TYR A 109 6.12 6.71 15.87
N GLU A 110 6.46 7.96 16.12
CA GLU A 110 6.44 8.60 17.43
C GLU A 110 5.40 9.71 17.49
N PHE A 111 4.74 9.84 18.64
CA PHE A 111 3.80 10.91 18.89
C PHE A 111 4.54 12.25 19.04
N ASN A 112 4.15 13.24 18.25
CA ASN A 112 4.80 14.55 18.21
C ASN A 112 4.11 15.63 19.07
N GLY A 113 3.15 15.25 19.91
CA GLY A 113 2.37 16.18 20.74
C GLY A 113 1.05 16.64 20.11
N ASN A 114 0.86 16.49 18.79
CA ASN A 114 -0.39 16.85 18.13
C ASN A 114 -1.30 15.62 17.96
N LEU A 115 -2.35 15.53 18.79
CA LEU A 115 -3.26 14.39 18.80
C LEU A 115 -4.04 14.26 17.48
N ASN A 116 -4.44 15.37 16.84
CA ASN A 116 -5.19 15.33 15.58
C ASN A 116 -4.39 14.71 14.43
N SER A 117 -3.17 15.20 14.20
CA SER A 117 -2.31 14.64 13.16
C SER A 117 -1.95 13.17 13.46
N TYR A 118 -1.68 12.87 14.73
CA TYR A 118 -1.39 11.52 15.18
C TYR A 118 -2.54 10.53 14.89
N LEU A 119 -3.78 10.92 15.18
CA LEU A 119 -4.95 10.07 14.91
C LEU A 119 -5.20 9.88 13.40
N ALA A 120 -4.98 10.92 12.59
CA ALA A 120 -5.08 10.83 11.14
C ALA A 120 -4.04 9.86 10.56
N ASP A 121 -2.80 9.96 11.03
CA ASP A 121 -1.70 9.08 10.62
C ASP A 121 -1.94 7.63 11.06
N CYS A 122 -2.39 7.40 12.30
CA CYS A 122 -2.77 6.06 12.77
C CYS A 122 -3.86 5.44 11.89
N GLN A 123 -4.89 6.21 11.54
CA GLN A 123 -5.97 5.71 10.69
C GLN A 123 -5.49 5.38 9.26
N LYS A 124 -4.50 6.13 8.74
CA LYS A 124 -3.84 5.80 7.47
C LYS A 124 -3.04 4.51 7.57
N MET A 125 -2.20 4.37 8.60
CA MET A 125 -1.37 3.17 8.76
C MET A 125 -2.19 1.91 9.05
N ILE A 126 -3.30 1.99 9.78
CA ILE A 126 -4.23 0.84 9.95
C ILE A 126 -4.72 0.33 8.59
N ARG A 127 -5.10 1.24 7.68
CA ARG A 127 -5.51 0.86 6.32
C ARG A 127 -4.35 0.22 5.55
N GLU A 128 -3.13 0.75 5.68
CA GLU A 128 -1.93 0.15 5.08
C GLU A 128 -1.69 -1.28 5.60
N CYS A 129 -1.80 -1.51 6.92
CA CYS A 129 -1.68 -2.85 7.53
C CYS A 129 -2.75 -3.83 7.02
N ALA A 130 -4.00 -3.37 6.87
CA ALA A 130 -5.08 -4.20 6.32
C ALA A 130 -4.84 -4.56 4.84
N LEU A 131 -4.36 -3.59 4.05
CA LEU A 131 -4.04 -3.80 2.63
C LEU A 131 -2.93 -4.84 2.41
N VAL A 132 -1.96 -4.95 3.32
CA VAL A 132 -0.88 -5.95 3.26
C VAL A 132 -1.17 -7.21 4.08
N GLN A 133 -2.42 -7.36 4.56
CA GLN A 133 -2.86 -8.52 5.35
C GLN A 133 -1.86 -8.88 6.45
N LEU A 134 -1.48 -7.88 7.24
CA LEU A 134 -0.45 -8.03 8.28
C LEU A 134 -0.88 -9.00 9.39
N GLY A 135 -2.19 -9.21 9.55
CA GLY A 135 -2.75 -10.19 10.48
C GLY A 135 -2.62 -9.79 11.95
N ILE A 136 -2.46 -8.49 12.23
CA ILE A 136 -2.36 -7.99 13.60
C ILE A 136 -3.77 -8.00 14.22
N PRO A 137 -3.93 -8.58 15.42
CA PRO A 137 -5.18 -8.48 16.17
C PRO A 137 -5.58 -7.03 16.48
N ASP A 138 -6.88 -6.75 16.44
CA ASP A 138 -7.45 -5.41 16.60
C ASP A 138 -7.16 -4.79 17.97
N ASP A 139 -7.15 -5.59 19.03
CA ASP A 139 -6.76 -5.20 20.39
C ASP A 139 -5.28 -4.78 20.45
N ILE A 140 -4.38 -5.52 19.80
CA ILE A 140 -2.96 -5.19 19.72
C ILE A 140 -2.72 -3.88 18.96
N ILE A 141 -3.51 -3.60 17.91
CA ILE A 141 -3.47 -2.30 17.22
C ILE A 141 -3.87 -1.18 18.17
N SER A 142 -4.97 -1.34 18.91
CA SER A 142 -5.43 -0.34 19.88
C SER A 142 -4.40 -0.09 20.98
N ILE A 143 -3.84 -1.15 21.56
CA ILE A 143 -2.77 -1.06 22.58
C ILE A 143 -1.55 -0.32 22.01
N SER A 144 -1.16 -0.62 20.78
CA SER A 144 -0.01 0.04 20.12
C SER A 144 -0.24 1.54 19.88
N ILE A 145 -1.47 1.96 19.59
CA ILE A 145 -1.83 3.38 19.46
C ILE A 145 -1.64 4.07 20.83
N LEU A 146 -2.22 3.49 21.88
CA LEU A 146 -2.16 4.08 23.22
C LEU A 146 -0.72 4.14 23.77
N ALA A 147 0.08 3.10 23.52
CA ALA A 147 1.46 3.00 24.00
C ALA A 147 2.40 4.09 23.45
N LYS A 148 2.03 4.76 22.36
CA LYS A 148 2.83 5.82 21.73
C LYS A 148 2.51 7.22 22.27
N LEU A 149 1.41 7.40 23.01
CA LEU A 149 1.01 8.72 23.52
C LEU A 149 1.94 9.18 24.66
N SER A 150 2.07 10.50 24.81
CA SER A 150 2.86 11.08 25.90
C SER A 150 2.17 10.88 27.26
N LYS A 151 2.93 11.09 28.34
CA LYS A 151 2.45 11.03 29.72
C LYS A 151 1.21 11.88 30.01
N ASP A 152 0.99 12.94 29.24
CA ASP A 152 -0.16 13.84 29.40
C ASP A 152 -1.49 13.13 29.07
N TYR A 153 -1.43 11.97 28.42
CA TYR A 153 -2.59 11.16 28.05
C TYR A 153 -2.75 9.89 28.89
N TRP A 154 -1.87 9.59 29.86
CA TRP A 154 -1.91 8.33 30.61
C TRP A 154 -3.24 8.09 31.32
N ASN A 155 -3.84 9.10 31.94
CA ASN A 155 -5.17 8.94 32.57
C ASN A 155 -6.25 8.50 31.56
N VAL A 156 -6.16 8.95 30.31
CA VAL A 156 -7.10 8.54 29.26
C VAL A 156 -6.76 7.13 28.75
N VAL A 157 -5.47 6.83 28.59
CA VAL A 157 -5.01 5.47 28.26
C VAL A 157 -5.56 4.47 29.29
N ASP A 158 -5.36 4.73 30.58
CA ASP A 158 -5.83 3.89 31.68
C ASP A 158 -7.35 3.72 31.67
N ASN A 159 -8.10 4.78 31.34
CA ASN A 159 -9.55 4.69 31.20
C ASN A 159 -9.97 3.79 30.01
N ILE A 160 -9.27 3.89 28.88
CA ILE A 160 -9.59 3.12 27.67
C ILE A 160 -9.28 1.64 27.86
N ILE A 161 -8.13 1.29 28.45
CA ILE A 161 -7.73 -0.13 28.63
C ILE A 161 -8.67 -0.88 29.58
N MET A 162 -9.33 -0.17 30.51
CA MET A 162 -10.31 -0.77 31.42
C MET A 162 -11.67 -1.05 30.76
N ASN A 163 -11.85 -0.65 29.49
CA ASN A 163 -13.08 -0.85 28.75
C ASN A 163 -12.83 -1.73 27.52
N GLU A 164 -13.05 -3.05 27.68
CA GLU A 164 -12.91 -4.04 26.61
C GLU A 164 -13.70 -3.69 25.34
N ALA A 165 -14.90 -3.11 25.49
CA ALA A 165 -15.73 -2.71 24.37
C ALA A 165 -15.14 -1.54 23.55
N ILE A 166 -14.15 -0.83 24.09
CA ILE A 166 -13.39 0.22 23.38
C ILE A 166 -12.07 -0.36 22.89
N ILE A 167 -11.22 -0.86 23.80
CA ILE A 167 -9.83 -1.28 23.51
C ILE A 167 -9.76 -2.42 22.48
N PHE A 168 -10.78 -3.30 22.41
CA PHE A 168 -10.78 -4.36 21.40
C PHE A 168 -10.88 -3.81 19.97
N PHE A 169 -11.43 -2.61 19.76
CA PHE A 169 -11.73 -2.10 18.42
C PHE A 169 -10.96 -0.81 18.11
N PRO A 170 -9.99 -0.81 17.17
CA PRO A 170 -9.23 0.38 16.79
C PRO A 170 -10.10 1.58 16.42
N SER A 171 -11.23 1.34 15.76
CA SER A 171 -12.18 2.40 15.40
C SER A 171 -12.80 3.10 16.62
N ARG A 172 -13.09 2.35 17.68
CA ARG A 172 -13.65 2.88 18.93
C ARG A 172 -12.57 3.55 19.77
N THR A 173 -11.36 2.95 19.84
CA THR A 173 -10.18 3.56 20.46
C THR A 173 -9.87 4.93 19.84
N LEU A 174 -9.77 5.01 18.51
CA LEU A 174 -9.52 6.27 17.80
C LEU A 174 -10.65 7.28 18.02
N LYS A 175 -11.92 6.84 18.00
CA LYS A 175 -13.06 7.71 18.29
C LYS A 175 -12.96 8.30 19.70
N LYS A 176 -12.63 7.47 20.70
CA LYS A 176 -12.52 7.92 22.09
C LYS A 176 -11.41 8.94 22.29
N LEU A 177 -10.25 8.74 21.67
CA LEU A 177 -9.17 9.73 21.67
C LEU A 177 -9.57 11.03 20.96
N ARG A 178 -10.35 10.95 19.88
CA ARG A 178 -10.81 12.13 19.14
C ARG A 178 -11.79 12.99 19.95
N GLU A 179 -12.59 12.41 20.84
CA GLU A 179 -13.45 13.17 21.77
C GLU A 179 -12.64 14.14 22.65
N LEU A 180 -11.38 13.81 23.00
CA LEU A 180 -10.52 14.68 23.80
C LEU A 180 -10.04 15.92 23.06
N VAL A 181 -9.90 15.83 21.73
CA VAL A 181 -9.50 16.96 20.90
C VAL A 181 -10.57 18.04 21.00
N TYR A 182 -11.83 17.65 20.80
CA TYR A 182 -12.97 18.57 20.80
C TYR A 182 -13.30 19.15 22.19
N MET A 183 -12.69 18.65 23.27
CA MET A 183 -12.84 19.20 24.61
C MET A 183 -11.78 20.26 24.96
N LYS A 184 -10.72 20.40 24.15
CA LYS A 184 -9.63 21.36 24.35
C LYS A 184 -9.75 22.61 23.46
N ASP A 185 -10.72 22.62 22.56
CA ASP A 185 -11.14 23.75 21.71
C ASP A 185 -12.33 24.48 22.36
#